data_AF-A0A0F7IEQ7-F1
#
_entry.id   AF-A0A0F7IEQ7-F1
#
_cell.length_a   1.000
_cell.length_b   1.000
_cell.length_c   1.000
_cell.angle_alpha   90.00
_cell.angle_beta   90.00
_cell.angle_gamma   90.00
#
_symmetry.space_group_name_H-M   'P 1'
#
loop_
_entity.id
_entity.type
_entity.pdbx_description
1 polymer ?
#
loop_
_entity_poly.entity_id
_entity_poly.type
_entity_poly.pdbx_seq_one_letter_code
_entity_poly.pdbx_strand_id
1 'polypeptide(L)'
;MRDVFVNFLRSRGISCISTNSRKVLDEDPIQYIARKFASGEFRIREGEGRYRFDLSGNAVESCSYVAWRFDDGISAEEIGSELEKFPYIVVDCSLKDIHTEKELKSLVNQIQKTLSVVRRYMWDERLVIAGMKVRVSAPQYPSVEDFLREKQPERVILLDPNAEEVFSGEVADCYIVGGIVDKVGNKAGTTEIIYRRLVENGFEVERRKILLRGDVVGVPDRINHITEIVLKAVLDGIDVERAIYEVQNRKIARWRLRREIARNCRRVMVGDRKFRVIEKSFFESVKGWLNVIEEDFYRCARDMGVIVIDDSFTPPKSLKVTSEENVNHG
;
A
#
# COMPACT_ATOMS: atom_id res chain seq x y z
N MET A 1 10.53 5.21 -10.33
CA MET A 1 11.93 5.05 -10.76
C MET A 1 12.04 4.88 -12.28
N ARG A 2 11.29 3.96 -12.90
CA ARG A 2 11.21 3.79 -14.37
C ARG A 2 11.20 5.11 -15.14
N ASP A 3 10.28 6.01 -14.79
CA ASP A 3 10.08 7.25 -15.57
C ASP A 3 11.24 8.25 -15.39
N VAL A 4 11.80 8.35 -14.18
CA VAL A 4 13.03 9.13 -13.92
C VAL A 4 14.17 8.61 -14.80
N PHE A 5 14.35 7.30 -14.84
CA PHE A 5 15.40 6.67 -15.65
C PHE A 5 15.17 6.88 -17.16
N VAL A 6 13.94 6.70 -17.65
CA VAL A 6 13.59 6.92 -19.05
C VAL A 6 13.82 8.38 -19.46
N ASN A 7 13.41 9.33 -18.63
CA ASN A 7 13.61 10.75 -18.90
C ASN A 7 15.10 11.11 -18.92
N PHE A 8 15.89 10.53 -18.01
CA PHE A 8 17.34 10.67 -18.01
C PHE A 8 17.99 10.09 -19.28
N LEU A 9 17.60 8.89 -19.72
CA LEU A 9 18.11 8.32 -20.96
C LEU A 9 17.76 9.21 -22.17
N ARG A 10 16.52 9.69 -22.24
CA ARG A 10 16.08 10.61 -23.31
C ARG A 10 16.87 11.91 -23.33
N SER A 11 17.15 12.51 -22.16
CA SER A 11 17.95 13.75 -22.09
C SER A 11 19.39 13.55 -22.57
N ARG A 12 19.87 12.29 -22.61
CA ARG A 12 21.16 11.89 -23.17
C ARG A 12 21.09 11.44 -24.64
N GLY A 13 19.93 11.51 -25.28
CA GLY A 13 19.74 11.02 -26.65
C GLY A 13 19.75 9.49 -26.75
N ILE A 14 19.63 8.78 -25.64
CA ILE A 14 19.58 7.31 -25.60
C ILE A 14 18.13 6.87 -25.80
N SER A 15 17.85 6.14 -26.88
CA SER A 15 16.49 5.68 -27.25
C SER A 15 16.22 4.20 -26.96
N CYS A 16 17.25 3.45 -26.58
CA CYS A 16 17.19 2.05 -26.22
C CYS A 16 18.25 1.74 -25.15
N ILE A 17 18.08 0.63 -24.42
CA ILE A 17 19.09 0.14 -23.50
C ILE A 17 19.14 -1.38 -23.56
N SER A 18 20.33 -1.94 -23.41
CA SER A 18 20.55 -3.38 -23.34
C SER A 18 21.18 -3.82 -22.03
N THR A 19 21.12 -5.11 -21.70
CA THR A 19 21.79 -5.68 -20.52
C THR A 19 22.16 -7.15 -20.77
N ASN A 20 23.12 -7.66 -19.99
CA ASN A 20 23.50 -9.07 -20.03
C ASN A 20 22.78 -9.93 -18.98
N SER A 21 21.94 -9.33 -18.13
CA SER A 21 21.26 -10.05 -17.04
C SER A 21 20.01 -10.70 -17.61
N ARG A 22 19.94 -12.03 -17.49
CA ARG A 22 18.74 -12.79 -17.85
C ARG A 22 17.53 -12.43 -16.98
N LYS A 23 17.74 -11.96 -15.74
CA LYS A 23 16.67 -11.59 -14.80
C LYS A 23 15.80 -10.43 -15.30
N VAL A 24 16.29 -9.68 -16.29
CA VAL A 24 15.52 -8.63 -16.96
C VAL A 24 14.25 -9.14 -17.63
N LEU A 25 14.18 -10.46 -17.92
CA LEU A 25 13.02 -11.09 -18.56
C LEU A 25 11.92 -11.51 -17.58
N ASP A 26 12.18 -11.45 -16.26
CA ASP A 26 11.24 -11.92 -15.24
C ASP A 26 10.21 -10.84 -14.83
N GLU A 27 10.38 -9.60 -15.30
CA GLU A 27 9.57 -8.43 -14.94
C GLU A 27 9.71 -7.31 -15.99
N ASP A 28 9.18 -6.10 -15.72
CA ASP A 28 9.38 -4.95 -16.61
C ASP A 28 10.89 -4.69 -16.78
N PRO A 29 11.41 -4.78 -18.02
CA PRO A 29 12.84 -4.74 -18.27
C PRO A 29 13.46 -3.37 -17.95
N ILE A 30 12.71 -2.28 -18.18
CA ILE A 30 13.18 -0.92 -17.92
C ILE A 30 13.17 -0.64 -16.43
N GLN A 31 12.12 -1.04 -15.70
CA GLN A 31 12.09 -0.92 -14.25
C GLN A 31 13.19 -1.79 -13.59
N TYR A 32 13.49 -2.98 -14.13
CA TYR A 32 14.61 -3.79 -13.67
C TYR A 32 15.95 -3.08 -13.81
N ILE A 33 16.26 -2.58 -15.01
CA ILE A 33 17.51 -1.89 -15.28
C ILE A 33 17.60 -0.60 -14.45
N ALA A 34 16.51 0.17 -14.38
CA ALA A 34 16.44 1.42 -13.62
C ALA A 34 16.76 1.22 -12.13
N ARG A 35 16.25 0.15 -11.52
CA ARG A 35 16.57 -0.17 -10.12
C ARG A 35 18.03 -0.53 -9.90
N LYS A 36 18.59 -1.31 -10.82
CA LYS A 36 20.01 -1.71 -10.77
C LYS A 36 20.93 -0.52 -11.00
N PHE A 37 20.53 0.41 -11.85
CA PHE A 37 21.20 1.68 -12.02
C PHE A 37 21.12 2.51 -10.74
N ALA A 38 19.92 2.72 -10.18
CA ALA A 38 19.70 3.51 -8.97
C ALA A 38 20.43 2.97 -7.72
N SER A 39 20.58 1.64 -7.61
CA SER A 39 21.37 1.01 -6.54
C SER A 39 22.89 1.08 -6.76
N GLY A 40 23.35 1.68 -7.87
CA GLY A 40 24.75 1.71 -8.27
C GLY A 40 25.31 0.37 -8.76
N GLU A 41 24.48 -0.67 -8.91
CA GLU A 41 24.93 -1.98 -9.38
C GLU A 41 25.25 -1.95 -10.88
N PHE A 42 24.46 -1.19 -11.66
CA PHE A 42 24.66 -1.01 -13.09
C PHE A 42 25.15 0.41 -13.40
N ARG A 43 26.08 0.49 -14.36
CA ARG A 43 26.47 1.71 -15.07
C ARG A 43 26.14 1.56 -16.56
N ILE A 44 26.03 2.67 -17.27
CA ILE A 44 25.70 2.68 -18.70
C ILE A 44 26.92 3.11 -19.53
N ARG A 45 27.15 2.42 -20.66
CA ARG A 45 28.15 2.77 -21.67
C ARG A 45 27.64 2.50 -23.06
N GLU A 46 28.35 3.04 -24.05
CA GLU A 46 28.25 2.58 -25.42
C GLU A 46 28.70 1.12 -25.53
N GLY A 47 27.94 0.34 -26.29
CA GLY A 47 28.13 -1.09 -26.45
C GLY A 47 26.81 -1.83 -26.54
N GLU A 48 26.90 -3.13 -26.77
CA GLU A 48 25.73 -3.96 -27.05
C GLU A 48 25.68 -5.14 -26.08
N GLY A 49 24.57 -5.24 -25.36
CA GLY A 49 24.24 -6.33 -24.46
C GLY A 49 23.34 -7.38 -25.13
N ARG A 50 23.17 -8.51 -24.45
CA ARG A 50 22.40 -9.66 -24.94
C ARG A 50 20.89 -9.40 -25.08
N TYR A 51 20.29 -8.73 -24.11
CA TYR A 51 18.86 -8.43 -24.08
C TYR A 51 18.67 -6.94 -24.31
N ARG A 52 17.87 -6.55 -25.31
CA ARG A 52 17.81 -5.18 -25.84
C ARG A 52 16.37 -4.71 -25.86
N PHE A 53 16.13 -3.50 -25.35
CA PHE A 53 14.79 -2.94 -25.23
C PHE A 53 14.76 -1.47 -25.65
N ASP A 54 13.66 -1.04 -26.26
CA ASP A 54 13.34 0.39 -26.34
C ASP A 54 12.96 0.92 -24.94
N LEU A 55 12.82 2.24 -24.78
CA LEU A 55 12.46 2.82 -23.47
C LEU A 55 11.02 2.53 -23.02
N SER A 56 10.20 1.91 -23.87
CA SER A 56 8.88 1.42 -23.51
C SER A 56 8.94 -0.01 -22.94
N GLY A 57 10.06 -0.72 -23.14
CA GLY A 57 10.28 -2.09 -22.70
C GLY A 57 10.05 -3.14 -23.78
N ASN A 58 9.84 -2.74 -25.04
CA ASN A 58 9.70 -3.66 -26.16
C ASN A 58 11.07 -4.14 -26.64
N ALA A 59 11.18 -5.41 -27.02
CA ALA A 59 12.40 -5.94 -27.58
C ALA A 59 12.76 -5.25 -28.92
N VAL A 60 14.06 -4.96 -29.12
CA VAL A 60 14.59 -4.35 -30.35
C VAL A 60 15.77 -5.15 -30.91
N GLU A 61 16.02 -5.02 -32.21
CA GLU A 61 17.07 -5.78 -32.89
C GLU A 61 18.47 -5.34 -32.46
N SER A 62 18.69 -4.02 -32.38
CA SER A 62 19.98 -3.41 -32.05
C SER A 62 19.84 -2.34 -30.98
N CYS A 63 20.89 -2.18 -30.19
CA CYS A 63 21.00 -1.06 -29.26
C CYS A 63 22.47 -0.73 -28.98
N SER A 64 22.80 0.57 -29.05
CA SER A 64 24.16 1.06 -28.90
C SER A 64 24.56 1.34 -27.45
N TYR A 65 23.67 1.10 -26.48
CA TYR A 65 23.95 1.29 -25.07
C TYR A 65 23.66 0.05 -24.26
N VAL A 66 24.52 -0.24 -23.28
CA VAL A 66 24.40 -1.37 -22.37
C VAL A 66 24.50 -0.92 -20.91
N ALA A 67 23.57 -1.38 -20.09
CA ALA A 67 23.57 -1.26 -18.64
C ALA A 67 24.08 -2.55 -18.01
N TRP A 68 25.25 -2.49 -17.37
CA TRP A 68 25.89 -3.64 -16.74
C TRP A 68 26.73 -3.26 -15.53
N ARG A 69 27.26 -4.27 -14.84
CA ARG A 69 28.23 -4.11 -13.76
C ARG A 69 29.57 -3.70 -14.35
N PHE A 70 29.77 -2.40 -14.48
CA PHE A 70 31.01 -1.81 -14.95
C PHE A 70 31.61 -0.90 -13.87
N ASP A 71 32.92 -0.69 -13.91
CA ASP A 71 33.62 0.14 -12.93
C ASP A 71 33.51 1.65 -13.25
N ASP A 72 33.55 2.01 -14.53
CA ASP A 72 33.32 3.36 -15.07
C ASP A 72 32.06 3.45 -15.97
N GLY A 73 31.75 4.65 -16.48
CA GLY A 73 30.55 4.94 -17.28
C GLY A 73 29.52 5.79 -16.53
N ILE A 74 28.40 6.05 -17.20
CA ILE A 74 27.30 6.87 -16.67
C ILE A 74 26.75 6.20 -15.41
N SER A 75 26.66 6.95 -14.32
CA SER A 75 26.30 6.46 -12.98
C SER A 75 25.02 7.11 -12.46
N ALA A 76 24.44 6.53 -11.41
CA ALA A 76 23.26 7.08 -10.74
C ALA A 76 23.51 8.43 -10.04
N GLU A 77 24.78 8.79 -9.79
CA GLU A 77 25.14 10.09 -9.21
C GLU A 77 24.64 11.25 -10.10
N GLU A 78 24.56 11.03 -11.41
CA GLU A 78 24.10 12.03 -12.39
C GLU A 78 22.61 12.35 -12.28
N ILE A 79 21.84 11.53 -11.56
CA ILE A 79 20.43 11.77 -11.22
C ILE A 79 20.20 11.80 -9.70
N GLY A 80 21.25 12.03 -8.91
CA GLY A 80 21.20 11.96 -7.44
C GLY A 80 20.06 12.78 -6.83
N SER A 81 19.86 14.02 -7.29
CA SER A 81 18.78 14.90 -6.82
C SER A 81 17.37 14.38 -7.14
N GLU A 82 17.19 13.61 -8.22
CA GLU A 82 15.92 12.95 -8.52
C GLU A 82 15.74 11.68 -7.68
N LEU A 83 16.84 10.98 -7.36
CA LEU A 83 16.81 9.82 -6.48
C LEU A 83 16.47 10.20 -5.04
N GLU A 84 16.92 11.37 -4.56
CA GLU A 84 16.63 11.90 -3.22
C GLU A 84 15.14 12.12 -2.98
N LYS A 85 14.36 12.42 -4.02
CA LYS A 85 12.90 12.60 -3.92
C LYS A 85 12.12 11.33 -3.60
N PHE A 86 12.75 10.15 -3.71
CA PHE A 86 12.10 8.89 -3.40
C PHE A 86 12.11 8.62 -1.90
N PRO A 87 10.95 8.38 -1.27
CA PRO A 87 10.86 8.21 0.16
C PRO A 87 11.44 6.87 0.61
N TYR A 88 11.85 6.82 1.87
CA TYR A 88 12.08 5.57 2.57
C TYR A 88 10.76 4.99 3.09
N ILE A 89 10.62 3.68 2.96
CA ILE A 89 9.60 2.89 3.65
C ILE A 89 10.30 2.09 4.74
N VAL A 90 10.00 2.39 6.00
CA VAL A 90 10.58 1.71 7.15
C VAL A 90 9.53 0.77 7.75
N VAL A 91 9.88 -0.51 7.89
CA VAL A 91 9.06 -1.50 8.60
C VAL A 91 9.64 -1.69 10.01
N ASP A 92 8.94 -1.18 11.02
CA ASP A 92 9.35 -1.31 12.42
C ASP A 92 8.94 -2.68 12.99
N CYS A 93 9.93 -3.55 13.21
CA CYS A 93 9.76 -4.87 13.81
C CYS A 93 10.30 -4.95 15.26
N SER A 94 10.49 -3.82 15.93
CA SER A 94 11.00 -3.74 17.32
C SER A 94 10.15 -4.52 18.32
N LEU A 95 8.87 -4.68 18.04
CA LEU A 95 7.91 -5.40 18.88
C LEU A 95 7.67 -6.83 18.37
N LYS A 96 8.65 -7.43 17.68
CA LYS A 96 8.56 -8.82 17.23
C LYS A 96 8.31 -9.81 18.37
N ASP A 97 8.80 -9.54 19.58
CA ASP A 97 8.76 -10.50 20.69
C ASP A 97 7.35 -10.74 21.26
N ILE A 98 6.38 -9.88 20.93
CA ILE A 98 4.96 -10.10 21.27
C ILE A 98 4.21 -10.97 20.24
N HIS A 99 4.90 -11.40 19.19
CA HIS A 99 4.32 -12.26 18.16
C HIS A 99 4.50 -13.72 18.55
N THR A 100 3.47 -14.51 18.27
CA THR A 100 3.61 -15.97 18.17
C THR A 100 4.49 -16.33 16.97
N GLU A 101 5.08 -17.54 16.95
CA GLU A 101 5.88 -18.00 15.81
C GLU A 101 5.13 -17.94 14.47
N LYS A 102 3.83 -18.22 14.49
CA LYS A 102 2.97 -18.16 13.30
C LYS A 102 2.83 -16.73 12.79
N GLU A 103 2.68 -15.77 13.70
CA GLU A 103 2.62 -14.35 13.36
C GLU A 103 3.98 -13.84 12.85
N LEU A 104 5.10 -14.27 13.45
CA LEU A 104 6.45 -13.95 12.95
C LEU A 104 6.68 -14.46 11.52
N LYS A 105 6.31 -15.72 11.24
CA LYS A 105 6.38 -16.27 9.87
C LYS A 105 5.51 -15.44 8.91
N SER A 106 4.35 -14.98 9.36
CA SER A 106 3.49 -14.09 8.57
C SER A 106 4.15 -12.73 8.32
N LEU A 107 4.78 -12.14 9.33
CA LEU A 107 5.50 -10.86 9.24
C LEU A 107 6.66 -10.95 8.23
N VAL A 108 7.48 -12.00 8.29
CA VAL A 108 8.57 -12.22 7.32
C VAL A 108 8.02 -12.31 5.89
N ASN A 109 6.92 -13.04 5.68
CA ASN A 109 6.27 -13.13 4.37
C ASN A 109 5.71 -11.78 3.90
N GLN A 110 5.21 -10.94 4.82
CA GLN A 110 4.75 -9.59 4.49
C GLN A 110 5.94 -8.71 4.08
N ILE A 111 7.05 -8.75 4.80
CA ILE A 111 8.27 -7.99 4.45
C ILE A 111 8.79 -8.36 3.06
N GLN A 112 8.85 -9.65 2.74
CA GLN A 112 9.25 -10.10 1.39
C GLN A 112 8.33 -9.56 0.30
N LYS A 113 7.01 -9.54 0.55
CA LYS A 113 6.04 -8.95 -0.37
C LYS A 113 6.18 -7.43 -0.45
N THR A 114 6.50 -6.75 0.66
CA THR A 114 6.77 -5.32 0.70
C THR A 114 7.96 -4.97 -0.19
N LEU A 115 9.03 -5.78 -0.18
CA LEU A 115 10.16 -5.58 -1.10
C LEU A 115 9.73 -5.69 -2.56
N SER A 116 8.88 -6.66 -2.91
CA SER A 116 8.32 -6.76 -4.26
C SER A 116 7.43 -5.58 -4.64
N VAL A 117 6.72 -4.97 -3.67
CA VAL A 117 5.96 -3.73 -3.87
C VAL A 117 6.93 -2.58 -4.15
N VAL A 118 7.90 -2.36 -3.25
CA VAL A 118 8.90 -1.29 -3.41
C VAL A 118 9.62 -1.39 -4.75
N ARG A 119 9.98 -2.58 -5.21
CA ARG A 119 10.63 -2.78 -6.53
C ARG A 119 9.77 -2.39 -7.74
N ARG A 120 8.44 -2.31 -7.61
CA ARG A 120 7.60 -1.79 -8.70
C ARG A 120 7.72 -0.27 -8.86
N TYR A 121 8.12 0.43 -7.79
CA TYR A 121 8.13 1.90 -7.74
C TYR A 121 9.54 2.49 -7.66
N MET A 122 10.38 1.92 -6.80
CA MET A 122 11.69 2.40 -6.35
C MET A 122 12.71 1.26 -6.43
N TRP A 123 13.73 1.22 -5.57
CA TRP A 123 14.74 0.16 -5.48
C TRP A 123 14.91 -0.32 -4.02
N ASP A 124 15.70 -1.37 -3.80
CA ASP A 124 15.72 -2.14 -2.54
C ASP A 124 16.11 -1.29 -1.33
N GLU A 125 17.02 -0.34 -1.50
CA GLU A 125 17.57 0.54 -0.48
C GLU A 125 16.54 1.55 0.04
N ARG A 126 15.42 1.73 -0.66
CA ARG A 126 14.27 2.53 -0.21
C ARG A 126 13.31 1.74 0.69
N LEU A 127 13.53 0.44 0.90
CA LEU A 127 12.89 -0.33 1.96
C LEU A 127 13.89 -0.54 3.10
N VAL A 128 13.48 -0.28 4.33
CA VAL A 128 14.31 -0.45 5.52
C VAL A 128 13.57 -1.34 6.51
N ILE A 129 14.27 -2.33 7.07
CA ILE A 129 13.72 -3.19 8.12
C ILE A 129 14.43 -2.86 9.43
N ALA A 130 13.67 -2.41 10.43
CA ALA A 130 14.21 -2.09 11.75
C ALA A 130 13.81 -3.15 12.78
N GLY A 131 14.67 -3.46 13.75
CA GLY A 131 14.32 -4.34 14.88
C GLY A 131 14.35 -5.84 14.59
N MET A 132 14.57 -6.26 13.35
CA MET A 132 14.56 -7.68 12.97
C MET A 132 15.51 -8.00 11.82
N LYS A 133 16.17 -9.16 11.91
CA LYS A 133 16.96 -9.71 10.80
C LYS A 133 16.11 -10.62 9.92
N VAL A 134 16.12 -10.38 8.62
CA VAL A 134 15.38 -11.13 7.59
C VAL A 134 16.24 -11.40 6.37
N ARG A 135 15.98 -12.48 5.64
CA ARG A 135 16.71 -12.81 4.41
C ARG A 135 16.13 -12.06 3.21
N VAL A 136 16.39 -10.75 3.16
CA VAL A 136 16.03 -9.84 2.04
C VAL A 136 17.21 -8.90 1.78
N SER A 137 17.25 -8.30 0.58
CA SER A 137 18.30 -7.35 0.17
C SER A 137 18.11 -5.93 0.68
N ALA A 138 16.94 -5.60 1.24
CA ALA A 138 16.68 -4.33 1.89
C ALA A 138 17.65 -4.11 3.08
N PRO A 139 18.16 -2.87 3.29
CA PRO A 139 18.90 -2.49 4.48
C PRO A 139 18.19 -2.86 5.78
N GLN A 140 18.96 -3.27 6.79
CA GLN A 140 18.44 -3.72 8.08
C GLN A 140 19.15 -3.01 9.21
N TYR A 141 18.38 -2.39 10.09
CA TYR A 141 18.85 -1.62 11.22
C TYR A 141 18.45 -2.27 12.55
N PRO A 142 19.26 -2.11 13.62
CA PRO A 142 18.88 -2.60 14.94
C PRO A 142 17.59 -1.92 15.45
N SER A 143 17.39 -0.64 15.15
CA SER A 143 16.21 0.14 15.53
C SER A 143 15.84 1.16 14.44
N VAL A 144 14.65 1.78 14.57
CA VAL A 144 14.24 2.87 13.66
C VAL A 144 15.08 4.12 13.95
N GLU A 145 15.41 4.35 15.22
CA GLU A 145 16.23 5.44 15.70
C GLU A 145 17.62 5.43 15.05
N ASP A 146 18.27 4.27 14.96
CA ASP A 146 19.57 4.15 14.31
C ASP A 146 19.50 4.57 12.84
N PHE A 147 18.44 4.16 12.15
CA PHE A 147 18.19 4.57 10.77
C PHE A 147 17.95 6.08 10.66
N LEU A 148 17.10 6.66 11.53
CA LEU A 148 16.80 8.09 11.51
C LEU A 148 18.03 8.94 11.84
N ARG A 149 18.91 8.50 12.74
CA ARG A 149 20.19 9.21 13.00
C ARG A 149 21.13 9.17 11.81
N GLU A 150 21.18 8.06 11.08
CA GLU A 150 22.07 7.92 9.93
C GLU A 150 21.54 8.70 8.71
N LYS A 151 20.24 8.59 8.41
CA LYS A 151 19.66 9.17 7.19
C LYS A 151 19.12 10.58 7.35
N GLN A 152 18.80 10.99 8.57
CA GLN A 152 18.29 12.33 8.90
C GLN A 152 17.19 12.83 7.95
N PRO A 153 16.11 12.04 7.70
CA PRO A 153 15.01 12.52 6.87
C PRO A 153 14.40 13.78 7.48
N GLU A 154 14.05 14.77 6.66
CA GLU A 154 13.50 16.05 7.13
C GLU A 154 12.06 15.86 7.63
N ARG A 155 11.27 15.04 6.93
CA ARG A 155 9.88 14.76 7.27
C ARG A 155 9.62 13.26 7.44
N VAL A 156 9.08 12.89 8.60
CA VAL A 156 8.79 11.49 8.96
C VAL A 156 7.31 11.32 9.31
N ILE A 157 6.64 10.37 8.65
CA ILE A 157 5.25 10.00 8.93
C ILE A 157 5.18 8.57 9.45
N LEU A 158 4.62 8.39 10.64
CA LEU A 158 4.23 7.10 11.20
C LEU A 158 2.77 6.80 10.86
N LEU A 159 2.56 5.68 10.16
CA LEU A 159 1.22 5.19 9.85
C LEU A 159 0.66 4.39 11.01
N ASP A 160 -0.34 4.98 11.66
CA ASP A 160 -0.99 4.47 12.86
C ASP A 160 -2.51 4.52 12.69
N PRO A 161 -3.23 3.39 12.74
CA PRO A 161 -4.69 3.37 12.60
C PRO A 161 -5.42 4.16 13.69
N ASN A 162 -4.78 4.47 14.82
CA ASN A 162 -5.35 5.21 15.94
C ASN A 162 -4.95 6.69 15.96
N ALA A 163 -4.20 7.18 14.97
CA ALA A 163 -3.82 8.59 14.90
C ALA A 163 -5.04 9.52 14.81
N GLU A 164 -4.88 10.77 15.24
CA GLU A 164 -5.93 11.78 15.10
C GLU A 164 -6.08 12.21 13.64
N GLU A 165 -4.96 12.56 13.00
CA GLU A 165 -4.89 13.11 11.65
C GLU A 165 -4.92 12.03 10.55
N VAL A 166 -5.50 12.37 9.41
CA VAL A 166 -5.74 11.45 8.28
C VAL A 166 -4.66 11.62 7.21
N PHE A 167 -4.07 10.52 6.78
CA PHE A 167 -3.18 10.49 5.63
C PHE A 167 -3.97 10.78 4.36
N SER A 168 -3.60 11.86 3.68
CA SER A 168 -4.25 12.37 2.46
C SER A 168 -3.31 12.37 1.25
N GLY A 169 -2.21 11.61 1.31
CA GLY A 169 -1.21 11.53 0.24
C GLY A 169 -0.08 12.56 0.37
N GLU A 170 0.07 13.19 1.53
CA GLU A 170 1.14 14.15 1.77
C GLU A 170 2.54 13.50 1.62
N VAL A 171 3.45 14.20 0.95
CA VAL A 171 4.81 13.73 0.65
C VAL A 171 5.73 13.93 1.85
N ALA A 172 6.46 12.90 2.24
CA ALA A 172 7.46 12.89 3.30
C ALA A 172 8.65 12.04 2.87
N ASP A 173 9.82 12.29 3.47
CA ASP A 173 11.05 11.57 3.11
C ASP A 173 11.06 10.14 3.67
N CYS A 174 10.27 9.90 4.72
CA CYS A 174 10.21 8.62 5.41
C CYS A 174 8.79 8.30 5.87
N TYR A 175 8.32 7.09 5.53
CA TYR A 175 7.08 6.51 6.05
C TYR A 175 7.40 5.28 6.89
N ILE A 176 7.00 5.30 8.16
CA ILE A 176 7.16 4.19 9.09
C ILE A 176 5.85 3.41 9.15
N VAL A 177 5.93 2.09 8.98
CA VAL A 177 4.83 1.14 9.09
C VAL A 177 5.14 0.14 10.19
N GLY A 178 4.24 -0.02 11.16
CA GLY A 178 4.39 -1.02 12.22
C GLY A 178 4.39 -2.46 11.67
N GLY A 179 5.28 -3.30 12.21
CA GLY A 179 5.32 -4.74 11.96
C GLY A 179 4.19 -5.51 12.64
N ILE A 180 3.39 -4.83 13.47
CA ILE A 180 2.24 -5.40 14.18
C ILE A 180 0.96 -4.90 13.53
N VAL A 181 0.03 -5.84 13.35
CA VAL A 181 -1.33 -5.49 12.99
C VAL A 181 -2.06 -5.13 14.28
N ASP A 182 -2.35 -3.85 14.49
CA ASP A 182 -3.28 -3.36 15.52
C ASP A 182 -4.70 -3.86 15.17
N LYS A 183 -4.96 -5.14 15.45
CA LYS A 183 -6.30 -5.72 15.43
C LYS A 183 -6.82 -5.80 16.85
N VAL A 184 -8.12 -5.52 16.97
CA VAL A 184 -8.96 -5.60 18.18
C VAL A 184 -8.48 -6.70 19.13
N GLY A 185 -8.24 -6.34 20.40
CA GLY A 185 -7.74 -7.22 21.46
C GLY A 185 -6.50 -6.65 22.17
N ASN A 186 -5.66 -7.51 22.74
CA ASN A 186 -4.52 -7.15 23.59
C ASN A 186 -3.34 -6.46 22.86
N LYS A 187 -3.47 -6.20 21.55
CA LYS A 187 -2.46 -5.54 20.71
C LYS A 187 -2.97 -4.19 20.17
N ALA A 188 -4.07 -3.66 20.70
CA ALA A 188 -4.54 -2.32 20.34
C ALA A 188 -3.61 -1.24 20.95
N GLY A 189 -3.26 -0.22 20.18
CA GLY A 189 -2.40 0.88 20.63
C GLY A 189 -0.90 0.54 20.63
N THR A 190 -0.47 -0.47 19.88
CA THR A 190 0.93 -0.87 19.87
C THR A 190 1.79 0.09 19.06
N THR A 191 1.20 0.73 18.04
CA THR A 191 1.86 1.78 17.24
C THR A 191 2.12 3.06 18.05
N GLU A 192 1.30 3.36 19.06
CA GLU A 192 1.55 4.46 20.02
C GLU A 192 2.87 4.27 20.77
N ILE A 193 3.25 3.02 21.07
CA ILE A 193 4.52 2.71 21.75
C ILE A 193 5.70 3.08 20.86
N ILE A 194 5.60 2.79 19.55
CA ILE A 194 6.62 3.19 18.58
C ILE A 194 6.73 4.71 18.54
N TYR A 195 5.61 5.42 18.46
CA TYR A 195 5.58 6.88 18.45
C TYR A 195 6.26 7.47 19.69
N ARG A 196 5.83 7.06 20.90
CA ARG A 196 6.39 7.59 22.15
C ARG A 196 7.89 7.35 22.24
N ARG A 197 8.35 6.15 21.88
CA ARG A 197 9.77 5.81 21.85
C ARG A 197 10.56 6.76 20.94
N LEU A 198 10.04 7.06 19.74
CA LEU A 198 10.70 7.99 18.81
C LEU A 198 10.75 9.41 19.37
N VAL A 199 9.65 9.92 19.91
CA VAL A 199 9.59 11.28 20.50
C VAL A 199 10.50 11.40 21.72
N GLU A 200 10.52 10.41 22.61
CA GLU A 200 11.40 10.37 23.78
C GLU A 200 12.89 10.36 23.40
N ASN A 201 13.22 9.83 22.21
CA ASN A 201 14.57 9.86 21.65
C ASN A 201 14.87 11.14 20.84
N GLY A 202 13.97 12.14 20.87
CA GLY A 202 14.17 13.45 20.27
C GLY A 202 13.84 13.53 18.78
N PHE A 203 13.08 12.59 18.23
CA PHE A 203 12.64 12.64 16.84
C PHE A 203 11.28 13.32 16.71
N GLU A 204 11.17 14.21 15.72
CA GLU A 204 9.89 14.78 15.30
C GLU A 204 9.23 13.81 14.30
N VAL A 205 8.03 13.33 14.63
CA VAL A 205 7.32 12.33 13.83
C VAL A 205 5.85 12.71 13.76
N GLU A 206 5.32 12.80 12.55
CA GLU A 206 3.89 13.01 12.33
C GLU A 206 3.15 11.67 12.36
N ARG A 207 1.99 11.61 13.02
CA ARG A 207 1.14 10.42 13.01
C ARG A 207 -0.02 10.59 12.07
N ARG A 208 -0.28 9.56 11.27
CA ARG A 208 -1.38 9.56 10.30
C ARG A 208 -2.10 8.24 10.25
N LYS A 209 -3.44 8.27 10.16
CA LYS A 209 -4.28 7.10 9.87
C LYS A 209 -4.77 7.12 8.43
N ILE A 210 -4.87 5.95 7.81
CA ILE A 210 -5.50 5.80 6.50
C ILE A 210 -6.98 5.45 6.71
N LEU A 211 -7.88 6.17 6.04
CA LEU A 211 -9.32 5.96 6.12
C LEU A 211 -9.92 5.69 4.75
N LEU A 212 -10.94 4.84 4.72
CA LEU A 212 -11.86 4.72 3.59
C LEU A 212 -13.18 5.37 4.00
N ARG A 213 -13.54 6.52 3.42
CA ARG A 213 -14.77 7.27 3.75
C ARG A 213 -15.01 7.41 5.27
N GLY A 214 -14.01 7.95 5.97
CA GLY A 214 -14.08 8.23 7.41
C GLY A 214 -13.89 7.02 8.34
N ASP A 215 -13.54 5.85 7.81
CA ASP A 215 -13.52 4.61 8.60
C ASP A 215 -12.31 3.72 8.23
N VAL A 216 -11.64 3.16 9.25
CA VAL A 216 -10.53 2.23 9.09
C VAL A 216 -10.99 0.87 8.55
N VAL A 217 -12.27 0.50 8.76
CA VAL A 217 -12.80 -0.76 8.25
C VAL A 217 -12.85 -0.72 6.73
N GLY A 218 -12.25 -1.70 6.08
CA GLY A 218 -12.11 -1.72 4.63
C GLY A 218 -10.73 -1.26 4.15
N VAL A 219 -9.93 -0.63 5.01
CA VAL A 219 -8.53 -0.37 4.71
C VAL A 219 -7.73 -1.66 4.92
N PRO A 220 -6.89 -2.09 3.96
CA PRO A 220 -5.96 -3.20 4.17
C PRO A 220 -5.01 -2.96 5.32
N ASP A 221 -4.72 -4.01 6.08
CA ASP A 221 -3.95 -3.97 7.32
C ASP A 221 -2.56 -4.62 7.18
N ARG A 222 -2.27 -5.21 6.02
CA ARG A 222 -0.98 -5.84 5.75
C ARG A 222 0.04 -4.78 5.35
N ILE A 223 1.25 -4.90 5.86
CA ILE A 223 2.36 -3.96 5.62
C ILE A 223 2.55 -3.72 4.12
N ASN A 224 2.61 -4.80 3.33
CA ASN A 224 2.82 -4.69 1.89
C ASN A 224 1.68 -3.95 1.16
N HIS A 225 0.43 -4.03 1.67
CA HIS A 225 -0.69 -3.30 1.09
C HIS A 225 -0.70 -1.83 1.54
N ILE A 226 -0.38 -1.55 2.81
CA ILE A 226 -0.22 -0.18 3.31
C ILE A 226 0.88 0.53 2.51
N THR A 227 2.03 -0.10 2.34
CA THR A 227 3.11 0.43 1.50
C THR A 227 2.64 0.71 0.07
N GLU A 228 1.86 -0.20 -0.53
CA GLU A 228 1.36 0.00 -1.89
C GLU A 228 0.39 1.19 -1.99
N ILE A 229 -0.49 1.37 -0.99
CA ILE A 229 -1.39 2.53 -0.91
C ILE A 229 -0.59 3.83 -0.83
N VAL A 230 0.42 3.87 0.04
CA VAL A 230 1.29 5.05 0.22
C VAL A 230 2.01 5.37 -1.08
N LEU A 231 2.68 4.39 -1.70
CA LEU A 231 3.45 4.61 -2.91
C LEU A 231 2.58 5.06 -4.10
N LYS A 232 1.37 4.50 -4.25
CA LYS A 232 0.38 5.00 -5.22
C LYS A 232 0.01 6.46 -4.98
N ALA A 233 -0.21 6.83 -3.72
CA ALA A 233 -0.58 8.21 -3.40
C ALA A 233 0.55 9.20 -3.65
N VAL A 234 1.76 8.86 -3.20
CA VAL A 234 2.87 9.83 -3.13
C VAL A 234 3.73 9.86 -4.39
N LEU A 235 3.82 8.74 -5.14
CA LEU A 235 4.61 8.67 -6.37
C LEU A 235 3.74 8.71 -7.63
N ASP A 236 2.57 8.08 -7.64
CA ASP A 236 1.67 8.09 -8.80
C ASP A 236 0.64 9.24 -8.73
N GLY A 237 0.52 9.94 -7.59
CA GLY A 237 -0.47 11.01 -7.40
C GLY A 237 -1.91 10.51 -7.34
N ILE A 238 -2.13 9.22 -7.05
CA ILE A 238 -3.46 8.62 -6.98
C ILE A 238 -4.12 9.00 -5.65
N ASP A 239 -5.38 9.44 -5.69
CA ASP A 239 -6.16 9.69 -4.48
C ASP A 239 -6.17 8.48 -3.51
N VAL A 240 -6.10 8.73 -2.21
CA VAL A 240 -5.98 7.66 -1.19
C VAL A 240 -7.16 6.69 -1.21
N GLU A 241 -8.41 7.16 -1.41
CA GLU A 241 -9.59 6.28 -1.53
C GLU A 241 -9.46 5.39 -2.77
N ARG A 242 -8.99 5.94 -3.88
CA ARG A 242 -8.74 5.17 -5.10
C ARG A 242 -7.61 4.15 -4.91
N ALA A 243 -6.51 4.54 -4.26
CA ALA A 243 -5.41 3.64 -3.95
C ALA A 243 -5.86 2.49 -3.04
N ILE A 244 -6.69 2.77 -2.03
CA ILE A 244 -7.32 1.75 -1.19
C ILE A 244 -8.14 0.79 -2.06
N TYR A 245 -9.02 1.29 -2.93
CA TYR A 245 -9.86 0.46 -3.79
C TYR A 245 -9.03 -0.52 -4.65
N GLU A 246 -7.94 -0.06 -5.25
CA GLU A 246 -7.08 -0.87 -6.12
C GLU A 246 -6.30 -1.95 -5.35
N VAL A 247 -5.93 -1.69 -4.10
CA VAL A 247 -5.16 -2.62 -3.25
C VAL A 247 -6.06 -3.53 -2.41
N GLN A 248 -7.30 -3.10 -2.15
CA GLN A 248 -8.25 -3.80 -1.29
C GLN A 248 -8.63 -5.16 -1.89
N ASN A 249 -8.38 -6.23 -1.12
CA ASN A 249 -8.89 -7.55 -1.50
C ASN A 249 -10.38 -7.70 -1.17
N ARG A 250 -11.07 -8.56 -1.91
CA ARG A 250 -12.52 -8.82 -1.72
C ARG A 250 -12.90 -9.23 -0.30
N LYS A 251 -12.01 -9.88 0.47
CA LYS A 251 -12.30 -10.26 1.86
C LYS A 251 -12.45 -9.03 2.75
N ILE A 252 -11.52 -8.09 2.66
CA ILE A 252 -11.56 -6.82 3.40
C ILE A 252 -12.75 -5.98 2.92
N ALA A 253 -12.95 -5.91 1.61
CA ALA A 253 -14.07 -5.21 1.00
C ALA A 253 -15.42 -5.70 1.54
N ARG A 254 -15.61 -7.02 1.65
CA ARG A 254 -16.80 -7.63 2.26
C ARG A 254 -17.00 -7.27 3.74
N TRP A 255 -15.94 -7.09 4.52
CA TRP A 255 -16.08 -6.64 5.91
C TRP A 255 -16.65 -5.23 5.99
N ARG A 256 -16.15 -4.33 5.14
CA ARG A 256 -16.72 -2.99 5.01
C ARG A 256 -18.14 -3.03 4.46
N LEU A 257 -18.43 -3.88 3.46
CA LEU A 257 -19.78 -4.03 2.92
C LEU A 257 -20.78 -4.43 4.00
N ARG A 258 -20.44 -5.35 4.91
CA ARG A 258 -21.32 -5.70 6.04
C ARG A 258 -21.61 -4.50 6.95
N ARG A 259 -20.61 -3.66 7.21
CA ARG A 259 -20.80 -2.43 8.01
C ARG A 259 -21.72 -1.45 7.30
N GLU A 260 -21.54 -1.28 5.99
CA GLU A 260 -22.40 -0.39 5.19
C GLU A 260 -23.83 -0.92 5.04
N ILE A 261 -24.03 -2.23 4.85
CA ILE A 261 -25.36 -2.86 4.90
C ILE A 261 -26.02 -2.62 6.26
N ALA A 262 -25.28 -2.79 7.36
CA ALA A 262 -25.83 -2.59 8.70
C ALA A 262 -26.29 -1.14 8.92
N ARG A 263 -25.50 -0.16 8.45
CA ARG A 263 -25.81 1.27 8.54
C ARG A 263 -27.03 1.68 7.70
N ASN A 264 -27.20 1.07 6.52
CA ASN A 264 -28.20 1.49 5.53
C ASN A 264 -29.43 0.57 5.44
N CYS A 265 -29.46 -0.55 6.16
CA CYS A 265 -30.65 -1.39 6.21
C CYS A 265 -31.75 -0.73 7.07
N ARG A 266 -33.00 -0.86 6.62
CA ARG A 266 -34.18 -0.38 7.35
C ARG A 266 -34.92 -1.53 8.01
N ARG A 267 -35.59 -1.26 9.12
CA ARG A 267 -36.47 -2.24 9.79
C ARG A 267 -37.89 -2.10 9.26
N VAL A 268 -38.53 -3.22 8.94
CA VAL A 268 -39.92 -3.27 8.47
C VAL A 268 -40.70 -4.31 9.28
N MET A 269 -41.92 -3.96 9.68
CA MET A 269 -42.85 -4.89 10.35
C MET A 269 -43.75 -5.57 9.32
N VAL A 270 -43.79 -6.90 9.35
CA VAL A 270 -44.76 -7.71 8.59
C VAL A 270 -45.57 -8.52 9.60
N GLY A 271 -46.81 -8.09 9.89
CA GLY A 271 -47.55 -8.58 11.05
C GLY A 271 -46.78 -8.28 12.35
N ASP A 272 -46.55 -9.31 13.17
CA ASP A 272 -45.80 -9.20 14.45
C ASP A 272 -44.29 -9.46 14.31
N ARG A 273 -43.77 -9.65 13.09
CA ARG A 273 -42.37 -9.98 12.85
C ARG A 273 -41.59 -8.78 12.30
N LYS A 274 -40.39 -8.56 12.87
CA LYS A 274 -39.42 -7.54 12.46
C LYS A 274 -38.46 -8.12 11.43
N PHE A 275 -38.32 -7.44 10.30
CA PHE A 275 -37.34 -7.76 9.25
C PHE A 275 -36.39 -6.60 9.03
N ARG A 276 -35.15 -6.91 8.68
CA ARG A 276 -34.21 -5.92 8.12
C ARG A 276 -34.21 -6.05 6.61
N VAL A 277 -34.39 -4.95 5.92
CA VAL A 277 -34.40 -4.92 4.45
C VAL A 277 -33.41 -3.90 3.92
N ILE A 278 -32.88 -4.15 2.73
CA ILE A 278 -32.02 -3.22 2.00
C ILE A 278 -32.39 -3.24 0.52
N GLU A 279 -32.41 -2.06 -0.10
CA GLU A 279 -32.77 -1.92 -1.52
C GLU A 279 -31.64 -2.40 -2.42
N LYS A 280 -31.99 -2.94 -3.60
CA LYS A 280 -31.01 -3.46 -4.55
C LYS A 280 -30.10 -2.35 -5.08
N SER A 281 -30.63 -1.15 -5.33
CA SER A 281 -29.84 0.02 -5.76
C SER A 281 -28.73 0.42 -4.78
N PHE A 282 -28.80 0.03 -3.51
CA PHE A 282 -27.72 0.28 -2.56
C PHE A 282 -26.38 -0.27 -3.07
N PHE A 283 -26.38 -1.40 -3.77
CA PHE A 283 -25.14 -1.96 -4.34
C PHE A 283 -24.47 -1.00 -5.33
N GLU A 284 -25.26 -0.26 -6.11
CA GLU A 284 -24.76 0.74 -7.07
C GLU A 284 -23.99 1.85 -6.36
N SER A 285 -24.41 2.23 -5.14
CA SER A 285 -23.74 3.26 -4.35
C SER A 285 -22.39 2.81 -3.77
N VAL A 286 -22.10 1.51 -3.70
CA VAL A 286 -20.87 0.97 -3.08
C VAL A 286 -19.88 0.36 -4.07
N LYS A 287 -20.35 -0.17 -5.21
CA LYS A 287 -19.49 -0.90 -6.16
C LYS A 287 -18.38 -0.07 -6.80
N GLY A 288 -18.51 1.27 -6.81
CA GLY A 288 -17.53 2.18 -7.41
C GLY A 288 -16.29 2.44 -6.54
N TRP A 289 -16.37 2.22 -5.23
CA TRP A 289 -15.30 2.52 -4.27
C TRP A 289 -14.99 1.36 -3.32
N LEU A 290 -15.74 0.25 -3.44
CA LEU A 290 -15.52 -0.96 -2.68
C LEU A 290 -15.31 -2.14 -3.63
N ASN A 291 -14.21 -2.87 -3.48
CA ASN A 291 -13.85 -3.96 -4.39
C ASN A 291 -14.69 -5.23 -4.12
N VAL A 292 -15.97 -5.17 -4.51
CA VAL A 292 -16.99 -6.20 -4.34
C VAL A 292 -17.78 -6.40 -5.62
N ILE A 293 -18.32 -7.60 -5.81
CA ILE A 293 -19.27 -7.92 -6.89
C ILE A 293 -20.69 -8.11 -6.33
N GLU A 294 -21.69 -8.17 -7.21
CA GLU A 294 -23.10 -8.25 -6.79
C GLU A 294 -23.35 -9.49 -5.90
N GLU A 295 -22.69 -10.61 -6.19
CA GLU A 295 -22.74 -11.83 -5.41
C GLU A 295 -22.19 -11.65 -3.99
N ASP A 296 -21.20 -10.76 -3.79
CA ASP A 296 -20.72 -10.41 -2.45
C ASP A 296 -21.81 -9.67 -1.65
N PHE A 297 -22.60 -8.82 -2.30
CA PHE A 297 -23.71 -8.07 -1.69
C PHE A 297 -24.81 -9.01 -1.20
N TYR A 298 -25.37 -9.86 -2.07
CA TYR A 298 -26.39 -10.82 -1.67
C TYR A 298 -25.89 -11.77 -0.58
N ARG A 299 -24.64 -12.24 -0.69
CA ARG A 299 -24.05 -13.10 0.33
C ARG A 299 -23.93 -12.38 1.67
N CYS A 300 -23.40 -11.16 1.70
CA CYS A 300 -23.26 -10.41 2.95
C CYS A 300 -24.63 -10.11 3.59
N ALA A 301 -25.62 -9.70 2.78
CA ALA A 301 -26.97 -9.45 3.26
C ALA A 301 -27.59 -10.72 3.87
N ARG A 302 -27.49 -11.86 3.17
CA ARG A 302 -27.97 -13.17 3.66
C ARG A 302 -27.26 -13.60 4.95
N ASP A 303 -25.93 -13.52 5.00
CA ASP A 303 -25.15 -13.86 6.20
C ASP A 303 -25.57 -13.01 7.42
N MET A 304 -26.03 -11.78 7.16
CA MET A 304 -26.53 -10.86 8.18
C MET A 304 -28.04 -11.00 8.45
N GLY A 305 -28.77 -11.89 7.76
CA GLY A 305 -30.23 -11.96 7.87
C GLY A 305 -30.94 -10.67 7.43
N VAL A 306 -30.38 -9.96 6.44
CA VAL A 306 -30.98 -8.80 5.79
C VAL A 306 -31.57 -9.25 4.46
N ILE A 307 -32.83 -8.91 4.21
CA ILE A 307 -33.55 -9.23 2.98
C ILE A 307 -33.26 -8.15 1.94
N VAL A 308 -32.79 -8.54 0.76
CA VAL A 308 -32.64 -7.63 -0.37
C VAL A 308 -33.99 -7.51 -1.08
N ILE A 309 -34.46 -6.28 -1.27
CA ILE A 309 -35.72 -5.97 -1.94
C ILE A 309 -35.47 -5.15 -3.20
N ASP A 310 -36.35 -5.28 -4.18
CA ASP A 310 -36.36 -4.39 -5.34
C ASP A 310 -36.76 -2.97 -4.90
N ASP A 311 -36.20 -1.95 -5.56
CA ASP A 311 -36.49 -0.55 -5.31
C ASP A 311 -37.97 -0.20 -5.51
N SER A 312 -38.68 -0.95 -6.37
CA SER A 312 -40.12 -0.81 -6.58
C SER A 312 -40.98 -1.46 -5.49
N PHE A 313 -40.37 -2.15 -4.51
CA PHE A 313 -41.10 -2.83 -3.44
C PHE A 313 -41.86 -1.82 -2.58
N THR A 314 -43.17 -1.73 -2.82
CA THR A 314 -44.09 -1.00 -1.96
C THR A 314 -44.67 -1.97 -0.94
N PRO A 315 -44.40 -1.84 0.36
CA PRO A 315 -45.00 -2.70 1.36
C PRO A 315 -46.54 -2.56 1.27
N PRO A 316 -47.31 -3.67 1.22
CA PRO A 316 -48.77 -3.62 1.32
C PRO A 316 -49.23 -2.73 2.47
N LYS A 317 -50.36 -2.00 2.33
CA LYS A 317 -50.89 -1.07 3.36
C LYS A 317 -51.07 -1.68 4.76
N SER A 318 -51.08 -3.01 4.87
CA SER A 318 -51.12 -3.78 6.12
C SER A 318 -49.75 -3.88 6.84
N LEU A 319 -48.66 -3.46 6.22
CA LEU A 319 -47.33 -3.38 6.85
C LEU A 319 -47.08 -1.98 7.39
N LYS A 320 -46.82 -1.88 8.69
CA LYS A 320 -46.31 -0.65 9.30
C LYS A 320 -44.81 -0.54 9.03
N VAL A 321 -44.41 0.40 8.18
CA VAL A 321 -42.99 0.79 8.07
C VAL A 321 -42.71 1.80 9.16
N THR A 322 -41.96 1.37 10.18
CA THR A 322 -41.41 2.30 11.18
C THR A 322 -39.96 2.60 10.77
N SER A 323 -39.73 3.78 10.20
CA SER A 323 -38.38 4.33 10.03
C SER A 323 -37.89 4.81 11.40
N GLU A 324 -37.36 3.89 12.21
CA GLU A 324 -36.51 4.30 13.33
C GLU A 324 -35.14 4.67 12.75
N GLU A 325 -34.79 5.95 12.77
CA GLU A 325 -33.42 6.40 12.55
C GLU A 325 -32.53 5.68 13.57
N ASN A 326 -31.47 5.04 13.07
CA ASN A 326 -30.50 4.36 13.94
C ASN A 326 -29.82 5.42 14.83
N VAL A 327 -30.27 5.54 16.08
CA VAL A 327 -29.56 6.29 17.12
C VAL A 327 -28.23 5.57 17.37
N ASN A 328 -27.15 6.17 16.89
CA ASN A 328 -25.78 5.75 17.12
C ASN A 328 -25.56 5.40 18.60
N HIS A 329 -25.03 4.22 18.88
CA HIS A 329 -24.32 3.94 20.13
C HIS A 329 -22.85 3.75 19.75
N GLY A 330 -21.99 4.47 20.48
CA GLY A 330 -20.61 4.82 20.16
C GLY A 330 -19.65 3.67 19.90
#